data_AF-A0A536TXM8-F1
#
_entry.id   AF-A0A536TXM8-F1
#
_cell.length_a   1.000
_cell.length_b   1.000
_cell.length_c   1.000
_cell.angle_alpha   90.00
_cell.angle_beta   90.00
_cell.angle_gamma   90.00
#
_symmetry.space_group_name_H-M   'P 1'
#
loop_
_entity.id
_entity.type
_entity.pdbx_description
1 polymer ?
#
loop_
_entity_poly.entity_id
_entity_poly.type
_entity_poly.pdbx_seq_one_letter_code
_entity_poly.pdbx_strand_id
1 'polypeptide(L)'
;VFRHGATNRDQADTDPLNHDNVSKQRLLSESGKELGRQVGESFKALQIPLGAVYTSKFNRAVETGRLIGGKDPTALLDVTEGGLVVTPIENDRRAEALRRMVGTRPVDATNSLIVTHRPNILDAFGKDWFDVKEGEASVFKPDGSGKAVLVARVQAIDWVRAAAK
;
A
#
# COMPACT_ATOMS: atom_id res chain seq x y z
N VAL A 1 -3.01 5.14 1.43
CA VAL A 1 -2.43 3.82 1.76
C VAL A 1 -3.17 2.76 0.97
N PHE A 2 -2.48 1.94 0.19
CA PHE A 2 -3.06 0.82 -0.53
C PHE A 2 -2.67 -0.49 0.17
N ARG A 3 -3.61 -1.44 0.24
CA ARG A 3 -3.20 -2.85 0.25
C ARG A 3 -2.69 -3.18 -1.16
N HIS A 4 -1.62 -3.98 -1.25
CA HIS A 4 -1.10 -4.45 -2.54
C HIS A 4 -2.21 -5.02 -3.45
N GLY A 5 -1.99 -4.98 -4.76
CA GLY A 5 -2.92 -5.52 -5.76
C GLY A 5 -3.13 -7.03 -5.67
N ALA A 6 -4.04 -7.56 -6.48
CA ALA A 6 -4.35 -8.98 -6.49
C ALA A 6 -3.11 -9.86 -6.74
N THR A 7 -3.03 -11.00 -6.06
CA THR A 7 -1.89 -11.92 -6.13
C THR A 7 -2.28 -13.29 -6.69
N ASN A 8 -1.27 -14.06 -7.11
CA ASN A 8 -1.45 -15.47 -7.47
C ASN A 8 -1.74 -16.29 -6.19
N ARG A 9 -2.98 -16.79 -6.06
CA ARG A 9 -3.45 -17.44 -4.81
C ARG A 9 -2.89 -18.84 -4.58
N ASP A 10 -2.27 -19.42 -5.59
CA ASP A 10 -1.56 -20.69 -5.60
C ASP A 10 -0.09 -20.56 -5.16
N GLN A 11 0.38 -19.33 -4.90
CA GLN A 11 1.73 -19.05 -4.42
C GLN A 11 1.73 -18.69 -2.93
N ALA A 12 2.83 -19.06 -2.24
CA ALA A 12 3.07 -18.72 -0.84
C ALA A 12 4.44 -18.04 -0.68
N ASP A 13 4.55 -17.20 0.36
CA ASP A 13 5.84 -16.67 0.80
C ASP A 13 6.59 -17.78 1.56
N THR A 14 7.67 -18.32 0.98
CA THR A 14 8.42 -19.48 1.52
C THR A 14 9.81 -19.12 2.05
N ASP A 15 10.27 -17.89 1.82
CA ASP A 15 11.50 -17.30 2.39
C ASP A 15 11.22 -15.86 2.86
N PRO A 16 10.33 -15.67 3.86
CA PRO A 16 9.71 -14.37 4.15
C PRO A 16 10.66 -13.33 4.78
N LEU A 17 11.87 -13.72 5.19
CA LEU A 17 12.89 -12.79 5.71
C LEU A 17 13.88 -12.32 4.62
N ASN A 18 13.93 -13.02 3.48
CA ASN A 18 14.80 -12.68 2.36
C ASN A 18 13.99 -12.02 1.24
N HIS A 19 13.78 -10.71 1.38
CA HIS A 19 12.98 -9.92 0.44
C HIS A 19 13.59 -9.83 -0.97
N ASP A 20 14.87 -10.14 -1.13
CA ASP A 20 15.54 -10.15 -2.43
C ASP A 20 15.30 -11.47 -3.20
N ASN A 21 14.87 -12.52 -2.50
CA ASN A 21 14.51 -13.81 -3.11
C ASN A 21 13.09 -13.80 -3.66
N VAL A 22 12.87 -13.04 -4.72
CA VAL A 22 11.55 -12.89 -5.38
C VAL A 22 10.95 -14.24 -5.80
N SER A 23 11.79 -15.22 -6.15
CA SER A 23 11.33 -16.57 -6.56
C SER A 23 10.58 -17.35 -5.47
N LYS A 24 10.73 -16.94 -4.21
CA LYS A 24 10.10 -17.54 -3.03
C LYS A 24 8.96 -16.71 -2.47
N GLN A 25 8.54 -15.66 -3.16
CA GLN A 25 7.45 -14.79 -2.74
C GLN A 25 6.16 -15.09 -3.52
N ARG A 26 5.03 -14.78 -2.89
CA ARG A 26 3.75 -14.65 -3.59
C ARG A 26 3.74 -13.34 -4.38
N LEU A 27 3.61 -13.46 -5.70
CA LEU A 27 3.68 -12.35 -6.66
C LEU A 27 2.30 -11.80 -7.02
N LEU A 28 2.27 -10.59 -7.62
CA LEU A 28 1.06 -10.08 -8.24
C LEU A 28 0.58 -11.00 -9.36
N SER A 29 -0.73 -11.13 -9.50
CA SER A 29 -1.34 -11.72 -10.69
C SER A 29 -1.28 -10.73 -11.86
N GLU A 30 -1.42 -11.23 -13.09
CA GLU A 30 -1.50 -10.35 -14.27
C GLU A 30 -2.69 -9.39 -14.17
N SER A 31 -3.83 -9.83 -13.64
CA SER A 31 -4.98 -8.96 -13.36
C SER A 31 -4.68 -7.89 -12.29
N GLY A 32 -3.89 -8.23 -11.28
CA GLY A 32 -3.45 -7.28 -10.25
C GLY A 32 -2.50 -6.23 -10.81
N LYS A 33 -1.58 -6.63 -11.70
CA LYS A 33 -0.69 -5.70 -12.41
C LYS A 33 -1.47 -4.77 -13.31
N GLU A 34 -2.39 -5.32 -14.10
CA GLU A 34 -3.19 -4.55 -15.04
C GLU A 34 -4.07 -3.52 -14.33
N LEU A 35 -4.79 -3.93 -13.29
CA LEU A 35 -5.57 -3.00 -12.48
C LEU A 35 -4.70 -1.94 -11.81
N GLY A 36 -3.49 -2.28 -11.37
CA GLY A 36 -2.52 -1.32 -10.84
C GLY A 36 -2.13 -0.23 -11.85
N ARG A 37 -1.92 -0.58 -13.12
CA ARG A 37 -1.65 0.38 -14.19
C ARG A 37 -2.84 1.31 -14.41
N GLN A 38 -4.04 0.73 -14.54
CA GLN A 38 -5.26 1.49 -14.76
C GLN A 38 -5.53 2.49 -13.62
N VAL A 39 -5.24 2.12 -12.36
CA VAL A 39 -5.32 3.06 -11.23
C VAL A 39 -4.31 4.20 -11.37
N GLY A 40 -3.06 3.90 -11.76
CA GLY A 40 -2.04 4.92 -12.02
C GLY A 40 -2.44 5.90 -13.13
N GLU A 41 -3.03 5.40 -14.21
CA GLU A 41 -3.60 6.20 -15.30
C GLU A 41 -4.78 7.04 -14.83
N SER A 42 -5.66 6.46 -14.01
CA SER A 42 -6.81 7.14 -13.42
C SER A 42 -6.38 8.30 -12.53
N PHE A 43 -5.31 8.14 -11.74
CA PHE A 43 -4.77 9.21 -10.90
C PHE A 43 -4.27 10.38 -11.75
N LYS A 44 -3.64 10.11 -12.90
CA LYS A 44 -3.23 11.15 -13.85
C LYS A 44 -4.44 11.86 -14.46
N ALA A 45 -5.43 11.11 -14.93
CA ALA A 45 -6.65 11.66 -15.54
C ALA A 45 -7.45 12.52 -14.56
N LEU A 46 -7.55 12.08 -13.30
CA LEU A 46 -8.22 12.80 -12.21
C LEU A 46 -7.36 13.91 -11.59
N GLN A 47 -6.17 14.17 -12.12
CA GLN A 47 -5.24 15.19 -11.63
C GLN A 47 -4.90 15.03 -10.14
N ILE A 48 -4.72 13.79 -9.67
CA ILE A 48 -4.28 13.47 -8.31
C ILE A 48 -2.75 13.39 -8.30
N PRO A 49 -2.04 14.44 -7.86
CA PRO A 49 -0.58 14.44 -7.89
C PRO A 49 -0.01 13.47 -6.86
N LEU A 50 0.91 12.60 -7.29
CA LEU A 50 1.67 11.72 -6.41
C LEU A 50 3.12 12.20 -6.24
N GLY A 51 3.46 12.54 -5.00
CA GLY A 51 4.81 12.86 -4.55
C GLY A 51 5.57 11.59 -4.20
N ALA A 52 5.95 11.41 -2.94
CA ALA A 52 6.68 10.22 -2.52
C ALA A 52 5.85 8.93 -2.68
N VAL A 53 6.53 7.84 -3.07
CA VAL A 53 5.94 6.50 -3.14
C VAL A 53 6.75 5.58 -2.24
N TYR A 54 6.12 5.08 -1.20
CA TYR A 54 6.68 4.14 -0.24
C TYR A 54 6.01 2.79 -0.36
N THR A 55 6.76 1.70 -0.21
CA THR A 55 6.19 0.35 -0.27
C THR A 55 6.78 -0.54 0.80
N SER A 56 6.09 -1.65 1.08
CA SER A 56 6.75 -2.81 1.66
C SER A 56 7.88 -3.30 0.74
N LYS A 57 8.82 -4.05 1.30
CA LYS A 57 9.86 -4.78 0.58
C LYS A 57 9.39 -6.02 -0.18
N PHE A 58 8.19 -6.55 0.10
CA PHE A 58 7.66 -7.65 -0.73
C PHE A 58 7.40 -7.18 -2.16
N ASN A 59 7.80 -7.99 -3.13
CA ASN A 59 7.75 -7.66 -4.55
C ASN A 59 6.33 -7.24 -4.99
N ARG A 60 5.29 -7.90 -4.49
CA ARG A 60 3.89 -7.55 -4.79
C ARG A 60 3.52 -6.10 -4.44
N ALA A 61 4.08 -5.56 -3.35
CA ALA A 61 3.84 -4.19 -2.92
C ALA A 61 4.71 -3.20 -3.69
N VAL A 62 5.98 -3.54 -3.94
CA VAL A 62 6.90 -2.76 -4.78
C VAL A 62 6.32 -2.58 -6.17
N GLU A 63 5.87 -3.67 -6.81
CA GLU A 63 5.31 -3.65 -8.15
C GLU A 63 3.98 -2.86 -8.19
N THR A 64 3.09 -3.07 -7.22
CA THR A 64 1.86 -2.25 -7.11
C THR A 64 2.18 -0.76 -6.99
N GLY A 65 3.14 -0.40 -6.13
CA GLY A 65 3.56 0.99 -5.93
C GLY A 65 4.17 1.61 -7.18
N ARG A 66 4.98 0.85 -7.92
CA ARG A 66 5.56 1.28 -9.20
C ARG A 66 4.47 1.51 -10.25
N LEU A 67 3.53 0.58 -10.40
CA LEU A 67 2.47 0.65 -11.40
C LEU A 67 1.52 1.83 -11.16
N ILE A 68 1.11 2.06 -9.90
CA ILE A 68 0.24 3.19 -9.55
C ILE A 68 1.03 4.52 -9.56
N GLY A 69 2.23 4.51 -8.97
CA GLY A 69 3.05 5.71 -8.78
C GLY A 69 3.74 6.21 -10.05
N GLY A 70 3.93 5.35 -11.05
CA GLY A 70 4.62 5.66 -12.30
C GLY A 70 6.13 5.94 -12.13
N LYS A 71 6.72 5.56 -11.00
CA LYS A 71 8.14 5.74 -10.65
C LYS A 71 8.59 4.67 -9.67
N ASP A 72 9.90 4.53 -9.49
CA ASP A 72 10.43 3.58 -8.53
C ASP A 72 10.08 3.97 -7.08
N PRO A 73 9.50 3.03 -6.31
CA PRO A 73 9.17 3.28 -4.91
C PRO A 73 10.39 3.17 -4.00
N THR A 74 10.32 3.84 -2.85
CA THR A 74 11.22 3.58 -1.73
C THR A 74 10.65 2.44 -0.88
N ALA A 75 11.30 1.28 -0.92
CA ALA A 75 10.89 0.09 -0.16
C ALA A 75 11.40 0.12 1.29
N LEU A 76 10.49 0.08 2.26
CA LEU A 76 10.78 0.25 3.68
C LEU A 76 10.39 -1.00 4.49
N LEU A 77 11.23 -1.36 5.47
CA LEU A 77 10.87 -2.40 6.45
C LEU A 77 9.68 -1.98 7.32
N ASP A 78 9.56 -0.68 7.61
CA ASP A 78 8.54 -0.12 8.49
C ASP A 78 7.09 -0.34 8.02
N VAL A 79 6.87 -0.55 6.72
CA VAL A 79 5.55 -0.86 6.16
C VAL A 79 5.49 -2.26 5.54
N THR A 80 6.44 -3.12 5.91
CA THR A 80 6.51 -4.52 5.48
C THR A 80 5.83 -5.43 6.49
N GLU A 81 5.02 -6.36 6.01
CA GLU A 81 4.37 -7.35 6.87
C GLU A 81 5.43 -8.26 7.49
N GLY A 82 5.38 -8.45 8.81
CA GLY A 82 6.22 -9.41 9.51
C GLY A 82 5.52 -10.74 9.83
N GLY A 83 4.19 -10.77 9.75
CA GLY A 83 3.37 -11.93 10.08
C GLY A 83 3.72 -12.51 11.46
N LEU A 84 3.80 -13.83 11.53
CA LEU A 84 4.27 -14.58 12.71
C LEU A 84 5.79 -14.78 12.75
N VAL A 85 6.52 -14.24 11.77
CA VAL A 85 7.97 -14.45 11.63
C VAL A 85 8.75 -13.42 12.44
N VAL A 86 8.16 -12.25 12.70
CA VAL A 86 8.71 -11.23 13.61
C VAL A 86 7.93 -11.21 14.93
N THR A 87 8.52 -10.59 15.96
CA THR A 87 7.89 -10.49 17.28
C THR A 87 6.68 -9.53 17.24
N PRO A 88 5.72 -9.68 18.18
CA PRO A 88 4.64 -8.71 18.35
C PRO A 88 5.15 -7.28 18.56
N ILE A 89 6.23 -7.09 19.33
CA ILE A 89 6.86 -5.77 19.56
C ILE A 89 7.30 -5.13 18.23
N GLU A 90 7.87 -5.90 17.31
CA GLU A 90 8.26 -5.37 16.00
C GLU A 90 7.03 -5.05 15.13
N ASN A 91 5.98 -5.86 15.18
CA ASN A 91 4.73 -5.54 14.50
C ASN A 91 4.09 -4.25 15.05
N ASP A 92 4.08 -4.05 16.37
CA ASP A 92 3.60 -2.82 17.02
C ASP A 92 4.40 -1.60 16.56
N ARG A 93 5.74 -1.71 16.52
CA ARG A 93 6.63 -0.65 16.03
C ARG A 93 6.32 -0.28 14.57
N ARG A 94 6.09 -1.27 13.70
CA ARG A 94 5.71 -1.04 12.29
C ARG A 94 4.33 -0.41 12.15
N ALA A 95 3.37 -0.83 12.96
CA ALA A 95 2.05 -0.20 13.01
C ALA A 95 2.14 1.27 13.42
N GLU A 96 2.97 1.60 14.42
CA GLU A 96 3.26 2.99 14.78
C GLU A 96 3.94 3.77 13.66
N ALA A 97 4.93 3.16 12.98
CA ALA A 97 5.60 3.79 11.86
C ALA A 97 4.61 4.12 10.73
N LEU A 98 3.72 3.19 10.37
CA LEU A 98 2.67 3.43 9.36
C LEU A 98 1.73 4.58 9.80
N ARG A 99 1.32 4.63 11.07
CA ARG A 99 0.52 5.75 11.61
C ARG A 99 1.25 7.10 11.48
N ARG A 100 2.54 7.16 11.81
CA ARG A 100 3.35 8.38 11.69
C ARG A 100 3.51 8.82 10.24
N MET A 101 3.76 7.87 9.32
CA MET A 101 3.85 8.17 7.89
C MET A 101 2.55 8.76 7.35
N VAL A 102 1.40 8.20 7.74
CA VAL A 102 0.09 8.70 7.34
C VAL A 102 -0.26 10.05 7.98
N GLY A 103 0.21 10.32 9.20
CA GLY A 103 0.08 11.62 9.87
C GLY A 103 1.05 12.70 9.38
N THR A 104 1.99 12.36 8.50
CA THR A 104 2.97 13.31 7.94
C THR A 104 2.37 14.01 6.73
N ARG A 105 2.44 15.35 6.71
CA ARG A 105 1.98 16.14 5.55
C ARG A 105 2.92 15.91 4.36
N PRO A 106 2.39 15.52 3.19
CA PRO A 106 3.18 15.50 1.97
C PRO A 106 3.69 16.89 1.60
N VAL A 107 4.82 16.95 0.89
CA VAL A 107 5.39 18.18 0.35
C VAL A 107 4.66 18.64 -0.92
N ASP A 108 4.80 19.93 -1.25
CA ASP A 108 4.47 20.51 -2.57
C ASP A 108 3.06 20.23 -3.11
N ALA A 109 2.05 20.28 -2.22
CA ALA A 109 0.65 20.02 -2.57
C ALA A 109 0.40 18.66 -3.26
N THR A 110 1.26 17.67 -2.99
CA THR A 110 1.13 16.31 -3.52
C THR A 110 0.46 15.36 -2.53
N ASN A 111 0.22 14.12 -2.94
CA ASN A 111 -0.14 13.00 -2.07
C ASN A 111 1.04 12.03 -1.95
N SER A 112 1.21 11.43 -0.77
CA SER A 112 2.15 10.30 -0.60
C SER A 112 1.40 8.98 -0.82
N LEU A 113 1.95 8.13 -1.69
CA LEU A 113 1.46 6.76 -1.89
C LEU A 113 2.22 5.83 -0.95
N ILE A 114 1.50 5.01 -0.18
CA ILE A 114 2.08 3.97 0.66
C ILE A 114 1.40 2.66 0.28
N VAL A 115 2.16 1.63 -0.12
CA VAL A 115 1.61 0.29 -0.41
C VAL A 115 2.11 -0.73 0.59
N THR A 116 1.20 -1.41 1.26
CA THR A 116 1.47 -2.35 2.34
C THR A 116 0.49 -3.54 2.30
N HIS A 117 0.30 -4.23 3.41
CA HIS A 117 -0.48 -5.47 3.51
C HIS A 117 -1.62 -5.33 4.51
N ARG A 118 -2.57 -6.28 4.46
CA ARG A 118 -3.73 -6.30 5.35
C ARG A 118 -3.34 -6.26 6.83
N PRO A 119 -2.39 -7.07 7.35
CA PRO A 119 -2.04 -7.04 8.77
C PRO A 119 -1.50 -5.68 9.21
N ASN A 120 -0.60 -5.06 8.44
CA ASN A 120 -0.09 -3.73 8.77
C ASN A 120 -1.21 -2.67 8.85
N ILE A 121 -2.17 -2.71 7.92
CA ILE A 121 -3.32 -1.79 7.91
C ILE A 121 -4.22 -2.06 9.13
N LEU A 122 -4.49 -3.32 9.44
CA LEU A 122 -5.31 -3.73 10.58
C LEU A 122 -4.66 -3.30 11.91
N ASP A 123 -3.37 -3.54 12.08
CA ASP A 123 -2.62 -3.18 13.30
C ASP A 123 -2.47 -1.66 13.45
N ALA A 124 -2.38 -0.94 12.32
CA ALA A 124 -2.25 0.51 12.32
C ALA A 124 -3.57 1.24 12.62
N PHE A 125 -4.67 0.80 12.01
CA PHE A 125 -5.93 1.57 11.96
C PHE A 125 -7.14 0.87 12.61
N GLY A 126 -7.00 -0.39 12.99
CA GLY A 126 -7.99 -1.12 13.79
C GLY A 126 -8.96 -1.98 12.99
N LYS A 127 -9.88 -2.63 13.73
CA LYS A 127 -10.77 -3.71 13.26
C LYS A 127 -11.66 -3.38 12.07
N ASP A 128 -11.90 -2.10 11.81
CA ASP A 128 -12.72 -1.65 10.68
C ASP A 128 -12.08 -2.00 9.33
N TRP A 129 -10.78 -2.31 9.30
CA TRP A 129 -10.06 -2.81 8.12
C TRP A 129 -9.94 -4.33 8.05
N PHE A 130 -10.68 -5.08 8.88
CA PHE A 130 -10.65 -6.53 8.84
C PHE A 130 -10.98 -7.09 7.45
N ASP A 131 -11.81 -6.40 6.68
CA ASP A 131 -12.26 -6.77 5.34
C ASP A 131 -11.52 -6.04 4.19
N VAL A 132 -10.44 -5.30 4.48
CA VAL A 132 -9.69 -4.53 3.46
C VAL A 132 -9.25 -5.41 2.31
N LYS A 133 -9.70 -5.08 1.09
CA LYS A 133 -9.50 -5.92 -0.11
C LYS A 133 -8.16 -5.64 -0.78
N GLU A 134 -7.66 -6.59 -1.56
CA GLU A 134 -6.49 -6.37 -2.42
C GLU A 134 -6.76 -5.22 -3.40
N GLY A 135 -5.81 -4.29 -3.54
CA GLY A 135 -5.97 -3.08 -4.32
C GLY A 135 -6.83 -1.99 -3.68
N GLU A 136 -7.38 -2.19 -2.48
CA GLU A 136 -8.15 -1.17 -1.79
C GLU A 136 -7.25 -0.05 -1.24
N ALA A 137 -7.67 1.19 -1.46
CA ALA A 137 -7.05 2.39 -0.93
C ALA A 137 -7.80 2.91 0.30
N SER A 138 -7.06 3.23 1.35
CA SER A 138 -7.51 4.10 2.45
C SER A 138 -6.87 5.47 2.28
N VAL A 139 -7.71 6.49 2.05
CA VAL A 139 -7.32 7.87 1.82
C VAL A 139 -7.38 8.61 3.15
N PHE A 140 -6.26 9.21 3.55
CA PHE A 140 -6.14 9.90 4.82
C PHE A 140 -5.75 11.36 4.60
N LYS A 141 -6.25 12.23 5.47
CA LYS A 141 -5.84 13.64 5.55
C LYS A 141 -5.09 13.87 6.87
N PRO A 142 -3.79 14.22 6.84
CA PRO A 142 -3.06 14.62 8.03
C PRO A 142 -3.73 15.82 8.70
N ASP A 143 -3.89 15.78 10.03
CA ASP A 143 -4.55 16.85 10.78
C ASP A 143 -3.60 17.99 11.21
N GLY A 144 -2.29 17.79 11.06
CA GLY A 144 -1.25 18.76 11.47
C GLY A 144 -0.70 18.54 12.88
N SER A 145 -1.26 17.61 13.65
CA SER A 145 -0.74 17.18 14.97
C SER A 145 0.13 15.93 14.91
N GLY A 146 0.49 15.48 13.69
CA GLY A 146 1.15 14.19 13.47
C GLY A 146 0.19 12.99 13.43
N LYS A 147 -1.13 13.25 13.41
CA LYS A 147 -2.19 12.25 13.21
C LYS A 147 -2.87 12.48 11.86
N ALA A 148 -3.77 11.58 11.50
CA ALA A 148 -4.58 11.71 10.30
C ALA A 148 -6.01 11.25 10.52
N VAL A 149 -6.91 11.79 9.70
CA VAL A 149 -8.32 11.43 9.65
C VAL A 149 -8.57 10.62 8.37
N LEU A 150 -9.32 9.52 8.48
CA LEU A 150 -9.80 8.79 7.32
C LEU A 150 -10.78 9.65 6.53
N VAL A 151 -10.53 9.84 5.24
CA VAL A 151 -11.42 10.53 4.31
C VAL A 151 -12.33 9.54 3.60
N ALA A 152 -11.74 8.46 3.07
CA ALA A 152 -12.47 7.44 2.32
C ALA A 152 -11.71 6.11 2.25
N ARG A 153 -12.46 5.03 2.05
CA ARG A 153 -11.95 3.75 1.54
C ARG A 153 -12.47 3.58 0.11
N VAL A 154 -11.58 3.28 -0.83
CA VAL A 154 -11.88 3.28 -2.27
C VAL A 154 -11.30 2.02 -2.90
N GLN A 155 -12.11 1.24 -3.61
CA GLN A 155 -11.62 0.07 -4.34
C GLN A 155 -10.82 0.52 -5.57
N ALA A 156 -9.81 -0.25 -5.97
CA ALA A 156 -9.03 0.04 -7.18
C ALA A 156 -9.91 0.32 -8.42
N ILE A 157 -10.95 -0.51 -8.62
CA ILE A 157 -11.86 -0.37 -9.77
C ILE A 157 -12.67 0.93 -9.75
N ASP A 158 -12.91 1.52 -8.58
CA ASP A 158 -13.71 2.74 -8.48
C ASP A 158 -12.92 3.98 -8.94
N TRP A 159 -11.58 3.96 -8.87
CA TRP A 159 -10.74 4.98 -9.51
C TRP A 159 -10.85 4.93 -11.03
N VAL A 160 -10.83 3.73 -11.61
CA VAL A 160 -10.99 3.51 -13.05
C VAL A 160 -12.36 4.01 -13.53
N ARG A 161 -13.42 3.68 -12.77
CA ARG A 161 -14.78 4.15 -13.06
C ARG A 161 -14.92 5.67 -12.94
N ALA A 162 -14.21 6.29 -11.99
CA ALA A 162 -14.25 7.73 -11.80
C ALA A 162 -13.56 8.47 -12.95
N ALA A 163 -12.44 7.94 -13.46
CA ALA A 163 -11.68 8.55 -14.56
C ALA A 163 -12.32 8.38 -15.95
N ALA A 164 -13.24 7.41 -16.10
CA ALA A 164 -13.96 7.17 -17.35
C ALA A 164 -15.18 8.09 -17.57
N LYS A 165 -15.45 9.02 -16.64
CA LYS A 165 -16.53 10.01 -16.72
C LYS A 165 -16.00 11.35 -17.20
#